data_AF-A0AAV4TQ44-F1
#
_entry.id   AF-A0AAV4TQ44-F1
#
_cell.length_a   1.000
_cell.length_b   1.000
_cell.length_c   1.000
_cell.angle_alpha   90.00
_cell.angle_beta   90.00
_cell.angle_gamma   90.00
#
_symmetry.space_group_name_H-M   'P 1'
#
loop_
_entity.id
_entity.type
_entity.pdbx_description
1 polymer ?
#
loop_
_entity_poly.entity_id
_entity_poly.type
_entity_poly.pdbx_seq_one_letter_code
_entity_poly.pdbx_strand_id
1 'polypeptide(L)'
;MGKEILLAACLFVVMIFKKVHSCTEDELVLVQMISRHGEISPIKLYPEDPNPAEVWKEGLEDLTLKGKFQAYALGCYLRARYDGFITSDPNEVDVISGSKEYCVKSAQSFITALYAPDSNWEIVQQFPWQPMFIQYGNATTEKCLSNPSCPAADEETRRIFSDEKEMLESYEGLIQFWQENSGRNFEGLEDIETLYNTLRTE
;
A
#
# COMPACT_ATOMS: atom_id res chain seq x y z
N MET A 1 26.50 17.31 -78.62
CA MET A 1 25.70 16.09 -78.39
C MET A 1 26.64 15.00 -77.88
N GLY A 2 26.66 14.71 -76.57
CA GLY A 2 27.49 13.60 -76.06
C GLY A 2 28.06 13.76 -74.64
N LYS A 3 27.17 13.66 -73.64
CA LYS A 3 27.35 13.05 -72.31
C LYS A 3 28.55 13.48 -71.44
N GLU A 4 28.26 14.39 -70.50
CA GLU A 4 28.99 14.45 -69.23
C GLU A 4 28.74 13.17 -68.44
N ILE A 5 29.83 12.48 -68.08
CA ILE A 5 29.80 11.30 -67.23
C ILE A 5 29.84 11.80 -65.79
N LEU A 6 28.67 11.97 -65.18
CA LEU A 6 28.57 12.06 -63.72
C LEU A 6 28.88 10.66 -63.15
N LEU A 7 30.09 10.50 -62.62
CA LEU A 7 30.43 9.40 -61.73
C LEU A 7 29.68 9.60 -60.40
N ALA A 8 28.44 9.10 -60.34
CA ALA A 8 27.73 8.92 -59.08
C ALA A 8 28.36 7.74 -58.34
N ALA A 9 29.34 8.02 -57.49
CA ALA A 9 29.86 7.06 -56.53
C ALA A 9 28.78 6.79 -55.47
N CYS A 10 27.96 5.76 -55.69
CA CYS A 10 27.08 5.21 -54.67
C CYS A 10 27.95 4.56 -53.57
N LEU A 11 28.23 5.33 -52.52
CA LEU A 11 28.82 4.81 -51.29
C LEU A 11 27.75 3.98 -50.57
N PHE A 12 27.67 2.68 -50.89
CA PHE A 12 26.79 1.75 -50.19
C PHE A 12 27.43 1.43 -48.83
N VAL A 13 27.15 2.27 -47.83
CA VAL A 13 27.52 1.98 -46.44
C VAL A 13 26.61 0.86 -45.96
N VAL A 14 27.07 -0.39 -46.11
CA VAL A 14 26.45 -1.53 -45.42
C VAL A 14 26.75 -1.34 -43.94
N MET A 15 25.84 -0.68 -43.22
CA MET A 15 25.82 -0.74 -41.77
C MET A 15 25.45 -2.17 -41.39
N ILE A 16 26.47 -3.02 -41.23
CA ILE A 16 26.32 -4.29 -40.53
C ILE A 16 26.03 -3.92 -39.08
N PHE A 17 24.75 -3.70 -38.78
CA PHE A 17 24.26 -3.77 -37.41
C PHE A 17 24.51 -5.22 -36.99
N LYS A 18 25.65 -5.47 -36.35
CA LYS A 18 25.79 -6.67 -35.52
C LYS A 18 24.67 -6.54 -34.51
N LYS A 19 23.59 -7.32 -34.72
CA LYS A 19 22.57 -7.55 -33.71
C LYS A 19 23.32 -8.15 -32.54
N VAL A 20 23.70 -7.29 -31.59
CA VAL A 20 24.20 -7.73 -30.29
C VAL A 20 23.03 -8.53 -29.74
N HIS A 21 23.11 -9.85 -29.84
CA HIS A 21 22.27 -10.71 -29.03
C HIS A 21 22.72 -10.42 -27.62
N SER A 22 21.95 -9.59 -26.93
CA SER A 22 22.04 -9.49 -25.49
C SER A 22 21.85 -10.91 -24.96
N CYS A 23 22.87 -11.42 -24.27
CA CYS A 23 22.78 -12.66 -23.53
C CYS A 23 21.64 -12.53 -22.53
N THR A 24 20.71 -13.50 -22.57
CA THR A 24 19.59 -13.75 -21.64
C THR A 24 18.73 -12.52 -21.33
N GLU A 25 17.56 -12.44 -21.96
CA GLU A 25 16.50 -11.56 -21.44
C GLU A 25 16.17 -12.02 -20.03
N ASP A 26 16.45 -11.18 -19.03
CA ASP A 26 16.04 -11.44 -17.65
C ASP A 26 14.50 -11.55 -17.64
N GLU A 27 13.99 -12.74 -17.34
CA GLU A 27 12.56 -13.03 -17.33
C GLU A 27 11.98 -12.76 -15.94
N LEU A 28 10.93 -11.95 -15.86
CA LEU A 28 10.16 -11.78 -14.63
C LEU A 28 9.34 -13.04 -14.37
N VAL A 29 9.59 -13.71 -13.24
CA VAL A 29 8.92 -14.97 -12.88
C VAL A 29 7.92 -14.84 -11.72
N LEU A 30 8.08 -13.82 -10.87
CA LEU A 30 7.26 -13.63 -9.67
C LEU A 30 7.30 -12.17 -9.21
N VAL A 31 6.15 -11.66 -8.77
CA VAL A 31 6.05 -10.38 -8.06
C VAL A 31 5.39 -10.62 -6.70
N GLN A 32 6.04 -10.17 -5.63
CA GLN A 32 5.49 -10.15 -4.27
C GLN A 32 5.37 -8.70 -3.80
N MET A 33 4.23 -8.36 -3.21
CA MET A 33 3.92 -6.99 -2.80
C MET A 33 3.38 -6.99 -1.38
N ILE A 34 3.87 -6.03 -0.58
CA ILE A 34 3.32 -5.73 0.74
C ILE A 34 3.01 -4.24 0.75
N SER A 35 1.75 -3.90 0.98
CA SER A 35 1.29 -2.51 1.06
C SER A 35 0.51 -2.30 2.35
N ARG A 36 0.70 -1.13 2.96
CA ARG A 36 -0.21 -0.65 4.01
C ARG A 36 -1.58 -0.33 3.39
N HIS A 37 -2.62 -0.40 4.22
CA HIS A 37 -3.94 0.14 3.89
C HIS A 37 -3.84 1.61 3.44
N GLY A 38 -4.83 2.08 2.68
CA GLY A 38 -4.97 3.50 2.35
C GLY A 38 -5.38 4.33 3.57
N GLU A 39 -5.56 5.63 3.37
CA GLU A 39 -6.03 6.58 4.39
C GLU A 39 -7.23 6.07 5.21
N ILE A 40 -7.14 6.17 6.54
CA ILE A 40 -8.25 5.85 7.45
C ILE A 40 -8.65 7.07 8.28
N SER A 41 -9.93 7.13 8.64
CA SER A 41 -10.39 8.01 9.73
C SER A 41 -9.71 7.66 11.06
N PRO A 42 -9.69 8.57 12.05
CA PRO A 42 -9.06 8.29 13.33
C PRO A 42 -9.62 7.03 13.97
N ILE A 43 -8.75 6.24 14.60
CA ILE A 43 -9.19 5.04 15.35
C ILE A 43 -10.05 5.47 16.55
N LYS A 44 -9.59 6.51 17.25
CA LYS A 44 -10.24 7.11 18.42
C LYS A 44 -9.97 8.61 18.43
N LEU A 45 -10.89 9.36 19.02
CA LEU A 45 -10.72 10.78 19.30
C LEU A 45 -10.18 10.96 20.73
N TYR A 46 -9.58 12.11 21.01
CA TYR A 46 -9.24 12.52 22.37
C TYR A 46 -10.37 13.37 22.99
N PRO A 47 -10.46 13.46 24.34
CA PRO A 47 -11.58 14.13 25.01
C PRO A 47 -11.89 15.55 24.52
N GLU A 48 -10.86 16.34 24.26
CA GLU A 48 -10.98 17.73 23.79
C GLU A 48 -10.81 17.87 22.26
N ASP A 49 -11.03 16.80 21.49
CA ASP A 49 -10.93 16.87 20.03
C ASP A 49 -12.02 17.80 19.48
N PRO A 50 -11.66 18.86 18.73
CA PRO A 50 -12.65 19.78 18.19
C PRO A 50 -13.51 19.15 17.08
N ASN A 51 -13.13 17.97 16.56
CA ASN A 51 -13.81 17.27 15.49
C ASN A 51 -14.63 16.10 16.07
N PRO A 52 -15.97 16.23 16.17
CA PRO A 52 -16.79 15.15 16.69
C PRO A 52 -16.84 13.98 15.70
N ALA A 53 -17.15 12.77 16.19
CA ALA A 53 -17.09 11.55 15.37
C ALA A 53 -17.94 11.62 14.09
N GLU A 54 -19.03 12.39 14.11
CA GLU A 54 -19.99 12.56 13.02
C GLU A 54 -19.42 13.29 11.80
N VAL A 55 -18.27 13.98 11.92
CA VAL A 55 -17.63 14.60 10.74
C VAL A 55 -16.99 13.56 9.83
N TRP A 56 -16.69 12.37 10.36
CA TRP A 56 -16.12 11.25 9.61
C TRP A 56 -17.25 10.46 8.97
N LYS A 57 -17.47 10.69 7.67
CA LYS A 57 -18.60 10.11 6.92
C LYS A 57 -18.62 8.58 6.96
N GLU A 58 -17.45 7.95 6.92
CA GLU A 58 -17.28 6.50 7.00
C GLU A 58 -17.36 5.96 8.44
N GLY A 59 -17.43 6.83 9.45
CA GLY A 59 -17.23 6.50 10.86
C GLY A 59 -15.76 6.60 11.25
N LEU A 60 -15.46 6.25 12.50
CA LEU A 60 -14.09 6.09 13.01
C LEU A 60 -13.54 4.71 12.64
N GLU A 61 -12.21 4.59 12.62
CA GLU A 61 -11.49 3.35 12.27
C GLU A 61 -11.93 2.73 10.91
N ASP A 62 -12.31 3.53 9.91
CA ASP A 62 -12.67 3.04 8.58
C ASP A 62 -11.89 3.71 7.44
N LEU A 63 -11.85 3.04 6.29
CA LEU A 63 -11.15 3.49 5.09
C LEU A 63 -11.89 4.64 4.40
N THR A 64 -11.22 5.80 4.31
CA THR A 64 -11.81 6.99 3.70
C THR A 64 -11.96 6.83 2.18
N LEU A 65 -12.71 7.73 1.55
CA LEU A 65 -12.76 7.80 0.09
C LEU A 65 -11.38 8.02 -0.54
N LYS A 66 -10.52 8.85 0.08
CA LYS A 66 -9.15 9.06 -0.38
C LYS A 66 -8.32 7.79 -0.20
N GLY A 67 -8.50 7.03 0.88
CA GLY A 67 -7.82 5.75 1.10
C GLY A 67 -8.17 4.71 0.04
N LYS A 68 -9.46 4.60 -0.32
CA LYS A 68 -9.93 3.76 -1.44
C LYS A 68 -9.24 4.16 -2.74
N PHE A 69 -9.18 5.46 -3.03
CA PHE A 69 -8.54 5.96 -4.24
C PHE A 69 -7.02 5.72 -4.26
N GLN A 70 -6.32 5.90 -3.14
CA GLN A 70 -4.88 5.61 -3.04
C GLN A 70 -4.58 4.14 -3.37
N ALA A 71 -5.35 3.22 -2.77
CA ALA A 71 -5.22 1.79 -3.05
C ALA A 71 -5.52 1.47 -4.53
N TYR A 72 -6.61 2.03 -5.08
CA TYR A 72 -6.94 1.88 -6.50
C TYR A 72 -5.84 2.42 -7.42
N ALA A 73 -5.33 3.62 -7.15
CA ALA A 73 -4.27 4.25 -7.95
C ALA A 73 -2.97 3.45 -7.91
N LEU A 74 -2.62 2.87 -6.76
CA LEU A 74 -1.48 1.96 -6.64
C LEU A 74 -1.68 0.71 -7.53
N GLY A 75 -2.90 0.15 -7.56
CA GLY A 75 -3.25 -0.97 -8.44
C GLY A 75 -3.10 -0.61 -9.92
N CYS A 76 -3.57 0.57 -10.34
CA CYS A 76 -3.39 1.07 -11.71
C CYS A 76 -1.91 1.21 -12.08
N TYR A 77 -1.12 1.83 -11.20
CA TYR A 77 0.31 2.01 -11.42
C TYR A 77 1.02 0.67 -11.61
N LEU A 78 0.72 -0.31 -10.75
CA LEU A 78 1.36 -1.62 -10.81
C LEU A 78 0.87 -2.46 -11.98
N ARG A 79 -0.40 -2.32 -12.39
CA ARG A 79 -0.90 -2.93 -13.63
C ARG A 79 -0.13 -2.41 -14.85
N ALA A 80 0.09 -1.10 -14.92
CA ALA A 80 0.88 -0.52 -16.00
C ALA A 80 2.36 -0.91 -15.94
N ARG A 81 2.93 -1.01 -14.73
CA ARG A 81 4.34 -1.39 -14.52
C ARG A 81 4.63 -2.83 -14.95
N TYR A 82 3.70 -3.75 -14.68
CA TYR A 82 3.83 -5.17 -14.97
C TYR A 82 2.93 -5.59 -16.14
N ASP A 83 2.76 -4.69 -17.11
CA ASP A 83 2.07 -4.99 -18.36
C ASP A 83 2.74 -6.18 -19.06
N GLY A 84 1.93 -7.09 -19.59
CA GLY A 84 2.40 -8.35 -20.17
C GLY A 84 2.76 -9.46 -19.17
N PHE A 85 2.94 -9.16 -17.87
CA PHE A 85 3.07 -10.16 -16.81
C PHE A 85 1.74 -10.41 -16.08
N ILE A 86 0.96 -9.36 -15.81
CA ILE A 86 -0.37 -9.45 -15.20
C ILE A 86 -1.44 -9.47 -16.31
N THR A 87 -2.20 -10.56 -16.41
CA THR A 87 -3.09 -10.87 -17.54
C THR A 87 -4.57 -10.64 -17.28
N SER A 88 -4.95 -10.29 -16.04
CA SER A 88 -6.33 -10.21 -15.53
C SER A 88 -6.98 -11.55 -15.19
N ASP A 89 -6.31 -12.68 -15.38
CA ASP A 89 -6.79 -13.99 -14.91
C ASP A 89 -6.85 -13.98 -13.37
N PRO A 90 -8.02 -14.16 -12.74
CA PRO A 90 -8.14 -14.14 -11.29
C PRO A 90 -7.42 -15.33 -10.60
N ASN A 91 -6.97 -16.34 -11.36
CA ASN A 91 -6.30 -17.52 -10.84
C ASN A 91 -4.76 -17.40 -10.79
N GLU A 92 -4.17 -16.32 -11.32
CA GLU A 92 -2.72 -16.11 -11.32
C GLU A 92 -2.23 -15.31 -10.08
N VAL A 93 -3.14 -14.96 -9.17
CA VAL A 93 -2.85 -14.09 -8.01
C VAL A 93 -3.40 -14.65 -6.71
N ASP A 94 -2.55 -14.62 -5.68
CA ASP A 94 -2.95 -14.81 -4.29
C ASP A 94 -3.03 -13.45 -3.58
N VAL A 95 -4.18 -13.13 -3.00
CA VAL A 95 -4.39 -11.90 -2.24
C VAL A 95 -4.62 -12.22 -0.78
N ILE A 96 -3.76 -11.71 0.09
CA ILE A 96 -3.86 -11.84 1.55
C ILE A 96 -4.00 -10.44 2.14
N SER A 97 -5.02 -10.25 2.97
CA SER A 97 -5.28 -9.01 3.71
C SER A 97 -5.27 -9.27 5.20
N GLY A 98 -4.81 -8.29 5.97
CA GLY A 98 -5.06 -8.27 7.40
C GLY A 98 -6.56 -8.26 7.71
N SER A 99 -6.93 -8.82 8.87
CA SER A 99 -8.31 -9.04 9.31
C SER A 99 -9.17 -7.80 9.58
N LYS A 100 -8.57 -6.61 9.66
CA LYS A 100 -9.29 -5.36 9.90
C LYS A 100 -10.10 -4.93 8.67
N GLU A 101 -11.30 -4.37 8.88
CA GLU A 101 -12.20 -4.01 7.77
C GLU A 101 -11.56 -3.05 6.76
N TYR A 102 -10.84 -2.02 7.24
CA TYR A 102 -10.17 -1.06 6.37
C TYR A 102 -9.03 -1.69 5.54
N CYS A 103 -8.41 -2.77 6.03
CA CYS A 103 -7.42 -3.54 5.26
C CYS A 103 -8.11 -4.29 4.11
N VAL A 104 -9.22 -4.97 4.40
CA VAL A 104 -9.97 -5.71 3.37
C VAL A 104 -10.55 -4.75 2.31
N LYS A 105 -11.12 -3.62 2.73
CA LYS A 105 -11.60 -2.56 1.81
C LYS A 105 -10.47 -1.98 0.95
N SER A 106 -9.26 -1.85 1.51
CA SER A 106 -8.08 -1.42 0.76
C SER A 106 -7.65 -2.46 -0.26
N ALA A 107 -7.58 -3.73 0.13
CA ALA A 107 -7.24 -4.84 -0.76
C ALA A 107 -8.25 -4.97 -1.91
N GLN A 108 -9.54 -4.80 -1.63
CA GLN A 108 -10.59 -4.76 -2.66
C GLN A 108 -10.37 -3.61 -3.65
N SER A 109 -10.08 -2.40 -3.16
CA SER A 109 -9.85 -1.23 -4.02
C SER A 109 -8.59 -1.42 -4.88
N PHE A 110 -7.53 -1.96 -4.29
CA PHE A 110 -6.27 -2.27 -4.96
C PHE A 110 -6.43 -3.33 -6.06
N ILE A 111 -7.03 -4.47 -5.73
CA ILE A 111 -7.17 -5.59 -6.67
C ILE A 111 -8.15 -5.27 -7.81
N THR A 112 -9.17 -4.44 -7.55
CA THR A 112 -10.10 -3.97 -8.58
C THR A 112 -9.37 -3.25 -9.72
N ALA A 113 -8.32 -2.48 -9.40
CA ALA A 113 -7.51 -1.81 -10.42
C ALA A 113 -6.43 -2.73 -11.01
N LEU A 114 -5.75 -3.52 -10.17
CA LEU A 114 -4.65 -4.38 -10.61
C LEU A 114 -5.10 -5.49 -11.57
N TYR A 115 -6.27 -6.08 -11.28
CA TYR A 115 -6.89 -7.17 -12.02
C TYR A 115 -8.20 -6.74 -12.69
N ALA A 116 -8.26 -5.50 -13.20
CA ALA A 116 -9.38 -5.08 -14.03
C ALA A 116 -9.57 -6.08 -15.20
N PRO A 117 -10.80 -6.59 -15.44
CA PRO A 117 -11.02 -7.67 -16.40
C PRO A 117 -10.78 -7.22 -17.85
N ASP A 118 -10.29 -8.14 -18.66
CA ASP A 118 -10.29 -8.02 -20.12
C ASP A 118 -11.57 -8.64 -20.70
N SER A 119 -11.64 -8.78 -22.04
CA SER A 119 -12.80 -9.38 -22.71
C SER A 119 -13.06 -10.85 -22.36
N ASN A 120 -12.08 -11.57 -21.80
CA ASN A 120 -12.25 -12.97 -21.40
C ASN A 120 -12.88 -13.09 -20.01
N TRP A 121 -12.67 -12.09 -19.14
CA TRP A 121 -13.09 -12.09 -17.73
C TRP A 121 -14.18 -11.06 -17.40
N GLU A 122 -14.62 -10.25 -18.37
CA GLU A 122 -15.70 -9.27 -18.18
C GLU A 122 -17.03 -9.97 -17.89
N ILE A 123 -17.62 -9.67 -16.73
CA ILE A 123 -18.94 -10.20 -16.33
C ILE A 123 -20.10 -9.24 -16.60
N VAL A 124 -19.81 -7.93 -16.65
CA VAL A 124 -20.78 -6.86 -16.90
C VAL A 124 -20.15 -5.87 -17.87
N GLN A 125 -20.83 -5.65 -19.00
CA GLN A 125 -20.33 -4.79 -20.05
C GLN A 125 -20.06 -3.35 -19.55
N GLN A 126 -18.89 -2.80 -19.86
CA GLN A 126 -18.46 -1.44 -19.49
C GLN A 126 -18.34 -1.23 -17.97
N PHE A 127 -18.27 -2.31 -17.19
CA PHE A 127 -18.02 -2.26 -15.76
C PHE A 127 -16.77 -3.11 -15.47
N PRO A 128 -15.57 -2.49 -15.48
CA PRO A 128 -14.30 -3.21 -15.35
C PRO A 128 -14.06 -3.66 -13.91
N TRP A 129 -14.87 -4.62 -13.46
CA TRP A 129 -14.80 -5.26 -12.16
C TRP A 129 -15.10 -6.74 -12.32
N GLN A 130 -14.34 -7.55 -11.60
CA GLN A 130 -14.55 -9.00 -11.49
C GLN A 130 -14.36 -9.43 -10.03
N PRO A 131 -15.04 -10.52 -9.61
CA PRO A 131 -14.87 -11.03 -8.25
C PRO A 131 -13.45 -11.58 -8.06
N MET A 132 -12.79 -11.10 -7.02
CA MET A 132 -11.46 -11.56 -6.60
C MET A 132 -11.56 -12.19 -5.22
N PHE A 133 -10.92 -13.35 -5.03
CA PHE A 133 -10.84 -13.96 -3.71
C PHE A 133 -9.76 -13.27 -2.89
N ILE A 134 -10.12 -12.82 -1.69
CA ILE A 134 -9.20 -12.19 -0.73
C ILE A 134 -9.21 -13.06 0.52
N GLN A 135 -8.05 -13.62 0.84
CA GLN A 135 -7.82 -14.34 2.08
C GLN A 135 -7.60 -13.33 3.20
N TYR A 136 -8.30 -13.50 4.32
CA TYR A 136 -8.05 -12.75 5.53
C TYR A 136 -8.25 -13.66 6.74
N GLY A 137 -7.35 -13.57 7.71
CA GLY A 137 -7.39 -14.39 8.91
C GLY A 137 -8.35 -13.83 9.96
N ASN A 138 -8.47 -14.54 11.08
CA ASN A 138 -8.96 -13.92 12.32
C ASN A 138 -7.77 -13.21 12.98
N ALA A 139 -7.97 -12.01 13.52
CA ALA A 139 -6.93 -11.21 14.19
C ALA A 139 -6.12 -12.01 15.22
N THR A 140 -6.73 -13.03 15.84
CA THR A 140 -6.12 -13.86 16.89
C THR A 140 -5.39 -15.11 16.40
N THR A 141 -5.63 -15.56 15.15
CA THR A 141 -5.06 -16.81 14.61
C THR A 141 -4.20 -16.62 13.37
N GLU A 142 -4.31 -15.45 12.73
CA GLU A 142 -3.42 -15.05 11.65
C GLU A 142 -1.99 -14.87 12.19
N LYS A 143 -0.98 -15.29 11.43
CA LYS A 143 0.44 -15.17 11.82
C LYS A 143 1.25 -14.28 10.89
N CYS A 144 0.71 -13.97 9.72
CA CYS A 144 1.47 -13.31 8.66
C CYS A 144 1.32 -11.78 8.68
N LEU A 145 0.12 -11.27 8.99
CA LEU A 145 -0.20 -9.84 8.93
C LEU A 145 -0.81 -9.29 10.23
N SER A 146 -0.58 -9.98 11.35
CA SER A 146 -1.03 -9.56 12.69
C SER A 146 0.10 -9.72 13.72
N ASN A 147 -0.13 -9.22 14.93
CA ASN A 147 0.74 -9.45 16.09
C ASN A 147 0.16 -10.59 16.94
N PRO A 148 0.49 -11.86 16.66
CA PRO A 148 0.04 -12.97 17.49
C PRO A 148 0.71 -12.94 18.86
N SER A 149 0.08 -13.55 19.86
CA SER A 149 0.69 -13.70 21.19
C SER A 149 2.02 -14.45 21.08
N CYS A 150 3.10 -13.83 21.55
CA CYS A 150 4.45 -14.36 21.49
C CYS A 150 5.23 -13.95 22.75
N PRO A 151 5.30 -14.80 23.78
CA PRO A 151 5.95 -14.44 25.05
C PRO A 151 7.41 -13.99 24.90
N ALA A 152 8.13 -14.54 23.92
CA ALA A 152 9.50 -14.12 23.64
C ALA A 152 9.58 -12.71 23.05
N ALA A 153 8.64 -12.33 22.17
CA ALA A 153 8.55 -10.98 21.64
C ALA A 153 8.08 -9.99 22.73
N ASP A 154 7.15 -10.40 23.59
CA ASP A 154 6.68 -9.59 24.71
C ASP A 154 7.80 -9.31 25.72
N GLU A 155 8.66 -10.30 26.01
CA GLU A 155 9.85 -10.13 26.84
C GLU A 155 10.85 -9.16 26.21
N GLU A 156 11.13 -9.34 24.92
CA GLU A 156 12.07 -8.48 24.20
C GLU A 156 11.56 -7.04 24.08
N THR A 157 10.24 -6.85 23.92
CA THR A 157 9.60 -5.53 23.91
C THR A 157 9.80 -4.84 25.26
N ARG A 158 9.53 -5.53 26.37
CA ARG A 158 9.79 -5.01 27.72
C ARG A 158 11.27 -4.68 27.96
N ARG A 159 12.18 -5.45 27.35
CA ARG A 159 13.63 -5.20 27.43
C ARG A 159 14.03 -3.94 26.64
N ILE A 160 13.52 -3.78 25.42
CA ILE A 160 13.82 -2.64 24.54
C ILE A 160 13.28 -1.34 25.13
N PHE A 161 12.07 -1.35 25.68
CA PHE A 161 11.43 -0.17 26.28
C PHE A 161 11.66 -0.05 27.79
N SER A 162 12.72 -0.69 28.32
CA SER A 162 13.01 -0.68 29.76
C SER A 162 13.34 0.71 30.33
N ASP A 163 13.81 1.63 29.48
CA ASP A 163 14.14 3.02 29.77
C ASP A 163 13.04 4.01 29.35
N GLU A 164 11.85 3.52 28.94
CA GLU A 164 10.73 4.35 28.47
C GLU A 164 10.43 5.51 29.43
N LYS A 165 10.39 5.23 30.74
CA LYS A 165 10.10 6.26 31.74
C LYS A 165 11.15 7.37 31.77
N GLU A 166 12.44 7.03 31.73
CA GLU A 166 13.53 8.03 31.71
C GLU A 166 13.48 8.86 30.42
N MET A 167 13.16 8.22 29.30
CA MET A 167 12.98 8.92 28.04
C MET A 167 11.78 9.89 28.09
N LEU A 168 10.64 9.47 28.63
CA LEU A 168 9.47 10.34 28.79
C LEU A 168 9.72 11.51 29.74
N GLU A 169 10.47 11.31 30.82
CA GLU A 169 10.89 12.39 31.74
C GLU A 169 11.68 13.49 31.01
N SER A 170 12.49 13.14 30.01
CA SER A 170 13.21 14.13 29.19
C SER A 170 12.31 15.04 28.33
N TYR A 171 11.03 14.66 28.15
CA TYR A 171 10.03 15.39 27.39
C TYR A 171 8.87 15.91 28.26
N GLU A 172 9.05 16.00 29.59
CA GLU A 172 7.97 16.34 30.54
C GLU A 172 7.14 17.56 30.13
N GLY A 173 7.79 18.63 29.64
CA GLY A 173 7.10 19.85 29.23
C GLY A 173 6.20 19.68 28.01
N LEU A 174 6.61 18.84 27.04
CA LEU A 174 5.78 18.52 25.87
C LEU A 174 4.63 17.60 26.25
N ILE A 175 4.90 16.59 27.10
CA ILE A 175 3.87 15.68 27.60
C ILE A 175 2.82 16.48 28.37
N GLN A 176 3.23 17.37 29.28
CA GLN A 176 2.31 18.24 30.00
C GLN A 176 1.45 19.08 29.05
N PHE A 177 2.08 19.74 28.07
CA PHE A 177 1.36 20.51 27.06
C PHE A 177 0.31 19.67 26.32
N TRP A 178 0.66 18.46 25.88
CA TRP A 178 -0.29 17.58 25.20
C TRP A 178 -1.43 17.13 26.10
N GLN A 179 -1.15 16.73 27.35
CA GLN A 179 -2.20 16.32 28.30
C GLN A 179 -3.20 17.45 28.57
N GLU A 180 -2.71 18.68 28.79
CA GLU A 180 -3.54 19.86 29.02
C GLU A 180 -4.45 20.19 27.82
N ASN A 181 -3.95 19.99 26.59
CA ASN A 181 -4.69 20.35 25.37
C ASN A 181 -5.54 19.21 24.81
N SER A 182 -5.23 17.95 25.13
CA SER A 182 -6.02 16.81 24.68
C SER A 182 -7.05 16.35 25.72
N GLY A 183 -6.92 16.77 26.98
CA GLY A 183 -7.74 16.30 28.10
C GLY A 183 -7.52 14.82 28.45
N ARG A 184 -6.36 14.25 28.06
CA ARG A 184 -6.00 12.85 28.30
C ARG A 184 -4.73 12.80 29.14
N ASN A 185 -4.68 11.88 30.11
CA ASN A 185 -3.45 11.55 30.83
C ASN A 185 -2.62 10.55 30.01
N PHE A 186 -1.31 10.73 29.96
CA PHE A 186 -0.37 9.84 29.28
C PHE A 186 0.42 9.04 30.30
N GLU A 187 0.27 7.72 30.25
CA GLU A 187 0.96 6.79 31.14
C GLU A 187 2.17 6.13 30.48
N GLY A 188 2.22 6.18 29.14
CA GLY A 188 3.33 5.65 28.34
C GLY A 188 3.30 6.11 26.89
N LEU A 189 4.23 5.57 26.09
CA LEU A 189 4.40 5.88 24.67
C LEU A 189 3.17 5.52 23.84
N GLU A 190 2.40 4.50 24.25
CA GLU A 190 1.17 4.10 23.54
C GLU A 190 0.12 5.22 23.53
N ASP A 191 0.02 6.01 24.59
CA ASP A 191 -0.90 7.15 24.65
C ASP A 191 -0.46 8.27 23.71
N ILE A 192 0.85 8.51 23.63
CA ILE A 192 1.45 9.50 22.75
C ILE A 192 1.28 9.08 21.28
N GLU A 193 1.56 7.81 20.98
CA GLU A 193 1.33 7.23 19.64
C GLU A 193 -0.14 7.34 19.25
N THR A 194 -1.05 7.06 20.19
CA THR A 194 -2.48 7.24 19.95
C THR A 194 -2.81 8.68 19.57
N LEU A 195 -2.37 9.67 20.37
CA LEU A 195 -2.65 11.08 20.09
C LEU A 195 -2.08 11.47 18.72
N TYR A 196 -0.83 11.08 18.45
CA TYR A 196 -0.17 11.34 17.18
C TYR A 196 -0.95 10.76 16.00
N ASN A 197 -1.42 9.51 16.10
CA ASN A 197 -2.20 8.88 15.05
C ASN A 197 -3.54 9.58 14.81
N THR A 198 -4.20 10.06 15.86
CA THR A 198 -5.43 10.87 15.73
C THR A 198 -5.14 12.20 15.01
N LEU A 199 -4.12 12.94 15.44
CA LEU A 199 -3.79 14.26 14.89
C LEU A 199 -3.23 14.22 13.46
N ARG A 200 -2.46 13.18 13.13
CA ARG A 200 -1.86 13.05 11.80
C ARG A 200 -2.87 12.59 10.76
N THR A 201 -3.84 11.78 11.18
CA THR A 201 -4.67 10.89 10.34
C THR A 201 -4.44 11.05 8.84
N GLU A 202 -3.63 10.12 8.32
CA GLU A 202 -3.25 9.97 6.91
C GLU A 202 -4.22 9.14 6.12
#